data_AF-A0A2J6HP30-F1
#
_entry.id   AF-A0A2J6HP30-F1
#
_cell.length_a   1.000
_cell.length_b   1.000
_cell.length_c   1.000
_cell.angle_alpha   90.00
_cell.angle_beta   90.00
_cell.angle_gamma   90.00
#
_symmetry.space_group_name_H-M   'P 1'
#
loop_
_entity.id
_entity.type
_entity.pdbx_description
1 polymer ?
#
loop_
_entity_poly.entity_id
_entity_poly.type
_entity_poly.pdbx_seq_one_letter_code
_entity_poly.pdbx_strand_id
1 'polypeptide(L)'
;MRFVTFRTPKPKQFKYKPRYYDEDIEALEKRKAELGYDSKVSHHESLKLQMSKRWRKSDANYQRSPLSRMITYLFVIVVIVGGVYVIFFTEFVEKLIALFGIR
;
A
#
# COMPACT_ATOMS: atom_id res chain seq x y z
N MET A 1 -25.25 -10.07 60.42
CA MET A 1 -25.47 -9.81 58.98
C MET A 1 -25.75 -8.33 58.80
N ARG A 2 -24.99 -7.62 57.96
CA ARG A 2 -25.08 -6.16 57.79
C ARG A 2 -25.86 -5.84 56.52
N PHE A 3 -27.11 -5.38 56.68
CA PHE A 3 -27.94 -4.90 55.58
C PHE A 3 -27.51 -3.47 55.22
N VAL A 4 -26.88 -3.30 54.07
CA VAL A 4 -26.49 -1.99 53.52
C VAL A 4 -27.48 -1.60 52.42
N THR A 5 -28.35 -0.64 52.73
CA THR A 5 -29.46 -0.14 51.89
C THR A 5 -29.05 0.96 50.90
N PHE A 6 -27.81 1.47 50.99
CA PHE A 6 -27.34 2.56 50.12
C PHE A 6 -26.25 2.06 49.17
N ARG A 7 -26.67 1.52 48.03
CA ARG A 7 -25.77 1.18 46.91
C ARG A 7 -25.72 2.37 45.96
N THR A 8 -24.66 3.18 46.05
CA THR A 8 -24.43 4.28 45.11
C THR A 8 -24.22 3.70 43.70
N PRO A 9 -24.97 4.15 42.68
CA PRO A 9 -24.73 3.71 41.31
C PRO A 9 -23.35 4.18 40.86
N LYS A 10 -22.62 3.32 40.14
CA LYS A 10 -21.34 3.73 39.55
C LYS A 10 -21.58 4.90 38.59
N PRO A 11 -20.77 5.98 38.65
CA PRO A 11 -20.91 7.10 37.74
C PRO A 11 -20.65 6.65 36.30
N LYS A 12 -21.36 7.26 35.34
CA LYS A 12 -21.16 7.02 33.91
C LYS A 12 -19.76 7.48 33.54
N GLN A 13 -18.95 6.56 33.01
CA GLN A 13 -17.62 6.91 32.50
C GLN A 13 -17.78 7.51 31.10
N PHE A 14 -17.27 8.72 30.91
CA PHE A 14 -17.24 9.37 29.61
C PHE A 14 -15.85 9.18 28.99
N LYS A 15 -15.80 8.82 27.69
CA LYS A 15 -14.55 8.91 26.92
C LYS A 15 -14.31 10.39 26.61
N TYR A 16 -13.40 11.02 27.34
CA TYR A 16 -12.96 12.39 27.07
C TYR A 16 -12.00 12.39 25.88
N LYS A 17 -12.30 13.22 24.87
CA LYS A 17 -11.36 13.48 23.79
C LYS A 17 -10.54 14.72 24.17
N PRO A 18 -9.20 14.62 24.28
CA PRO A 18 -8.38 15.76 24.64
C PRO A 18 -8.52 16.88 23.61
N ARG A 19 -8.46 18.13 24.08
CA ARG A 19 -8.53 19.33 23.23
C ARG A 19 -7.28 19.48 22.37
N TYR A 20 -6.13 19.11 22.92
CA TYR A 20 -4.84 19.18 22.25
C TYR A 20 -4.50 17.84 21.61
N TYR A 21 -3.91 17.94 20.44
CA TYR A 21 -3.38 16.81 19.71
C TYR A 21 -2.07 16.35 20.36
N ASP A 22 -1.96 15.04 20.58
CA ASP A 22 -0.77 14.38 21.12
C ASP A 22 -0.37 13.28 20.13
N GLU A 23 0.85 13.39 19.60
CA GLU A 23 1.38 12.53 18.54
C GLU A 23 1.61 11.10 19.02
N ASP A 24 2.05 10.95 20.28
CA ASP A 24 2.39 9.65 20.85
C ASP A 24 1.15 8.80 21.07
N ILE A 25 0.06 9.44 21.49
CA ILE A 25 -1.24 8.79 21.69
C ILE A 25 -1.80 8.30 20.35
N GLU A 26 -1.73 9.12 19.30
CA GLU A 26 -2.22 8.72 17.97
C GLU A 26 -1.38 7.58 17.37
N ALA A 27 -0.06 7.59 17.60
CA ALA A 27 0.82 6.52 17.16
C ALA A 27 0.52 5.19 17.87
N LEU A 28 0.23 5.23 19.17
CA LEU A 28 -0.18 4.06 19.95
C LEU A 28 -1.56 3.54 19.52
N GLU A 29 -2.52 4.42 19.24
CA GLU A 29 -3.83 4.04 18.71
C GLU A 29 -3.72 3.40 17.33
N LYS A 30 -2.90 3.97 16.43
CA LYS A 30 -2.60 3.37 15.12
C LYS A 30 -2.00 1.98 15.25
N ARG A 31 -1.02 1.79 16.13
CA ARG A 31 -0.41 0.46 16.38
C ARG A 31 -1.40 -0.54 16.95
N LYS A 32 -2.26 -0.12 17.90
CA LYS A 32 -3.32 -0.98 18.45
C LYS A 32 -4.32 -1.41 17.38
N ALA A 33 -4.68 -0.51 16.47
CA ALA A 33 -5.56 -0.80 15.33
C ALA A 33 -4.89 -1.75 14.31
N GLU A 34 -3.61 -1.59 14.03
CA GLU A 34 -2.84 -2.49 13.16
C GLU A 34 -2.70 -3.90 13.73
N LEU A 35 -2.56 -4.02 15.05
CA LEU A 35 -2.45 -5.28 15.77
C LEU A 35 -3.81 -5.95 16.04
N GLY A 36 -4.93 -5.33 15.65
CA GLY A 36 -6.27 -5.92 15.77
C GLY A 36 -6.82 -6.01 17.19
N TYR A 37 -6.21 -5.31 18.16
CA TYR A 37 -6.63 -5.35 19.57
C TYR A 37 -7.96 -4.62 19.83
N ASP A 38 -8.39 -3.74 18.94
CA ASP A 38 -9.67 -3.02 19.06
C ASP A 38 -10.65 -3.42 17.95
N SER A 39 -11.53 -4.38 18.27
CA SER A 39 -12.67 -4.77 17.43
C SER A 39 -13.83 -3.75 17.46
N LYS A 40 -13.60 -2.54 17.98
CA LYS A 40 -14.58 -1.44 18.07
C LYS A 40 -14.06 -0.13 17.48
N VAL A 41 -13.30 -0.19 16.39
CA VAL A 41 -13.05 1.00 15.58
C VAL A 41 -14.42 1.52 15.13
N SER A 42 -14.77 2.74 15.55
CA SER A 42 -16.02 3.37 15.12
C SER A 42 -16.04 3.45 13.60
N HIS A 43 -17.20 3.26 12.96
CA HIS A 43 -17.32 3.29 11.49
C HIS A 43 -16.64 4.54 10.90
N HIS A 44 -16.79 5.70 11.55
CA HIS A 44 -16.16 6.96 11.18
C HIS A 44 -14.62 6.93 11.21
N GLU A 45 -14.04 6.23 12.19
CA GLU A 45 -12.60 6.11 12.35
C GLU A 45 -11.99 5.15 11.33
N SER A 46 -12.70 4.07 11.00
CA SER A 46 -12.34 3.19 9.88
C SER A 46 -12.33 3.95 8.55
N LEU A 47 -13.28 4.86 8.37
CA LEU A 47 -13.42 5.70 7.18
C LEU A 47 -12.28 6.73 7.10
N LYS A 48 -11.93 7.37 8.21
CA LYS A 48 -10.78 8.27 8.33
C LYS A 48 -9.46 7.55 8.00
N LEU A 49 -9.27 6.33 8.50
CA LEU A 49 -8.10 5.50 8.20
C LEU A 49 -8.04 5.08 6.73
N GLN A 50 -9.16 4.75 6.11
CA GLN A 50 -9.21 4.45 4.68
C GLN A 50 -8.89 5.68 3.82
N MET A 51 -9.44 6.85 4.17
CA MET A 51 -9.16 8.11 3.50
C MET A 51 -7.68 8.49 3.59
N SER A 52 -7.07 8.41 4.78
CA SER A 52 -5.66 8.74 4.97
C SER A 52 -4.73 7.76 4.22
N LYS A 53 -5.06 6.46 4.23
CA LYS A 53 -4.33 5.44 3.45
C LYS A 53 -4.39 5.72 1.95
N ARG A 54 -5.55 6.11 1.42
CA ARG A 54 -5.70 6.46 0.00
C ARG A 54 -4.89 7.70 -0.38
N TRP A 55 -4.91 8.72 0.47
CA TRP A 55 -4.12 9.93 0.24
C TRP A 55 -2.62 9.64 0.23
N ARG A 56 -2.11 8.90 1.22
CA ARG A 56 -0.70 8.51 1.30
C ARG A 56 -0.25 7.60 0.15
N LYS A 57 -1.16 6.79 -0.41
CA LYS A 57 -0.86 5.93 -1.56
C LYS A 57 -0.66 6.73 -2.86
N SER A 58 -1.25 7.92 -2.99
CA SER A 58 -1.02 8.77 -4.16
C SER A 58 0.44 9.25 -4.26
N ASP A 59 1.08 9.52 -3.11
CA ASP A 59 2.51 9.83 -3.04
C ASP A 59 3.40 8.58 -3.20
N ALA A 60 2.92 7.40 -2.78
CA ALA A 60 3.66 6.15 -2.89
C ALA A 60 3.88 5.68 -4.34
N ASN A 61 3.08 6.15 -5.30
CA ASN A 61 3.33 5.91 -6.73
C ASN A 61 4.67 6.52 -7.22
N TYR A 62 5.27 7.42 -6.43
CA TYR A 62 6.59 7.99 -6.71
C TYR A 62 7.75 7.07 -6.27
N GLN A 63 7.51 6.16 -5.33
CA GLN A 63 8.48 5.15 -4.90
C GLN A 63 8.36 3.89 -5.74
N ARG A 64 8.57 4.00 -7.06
CA ARG A 64 8.94 2.81 -7.84
C ARG A 64 10.22 2.25 -7.22
N SER A 65 10.12 1.07 -6.60
CA SER A 65 11.26 0.37 -6.00
C SER A 65 12.43 0.35 -6.98
N PRO A 66 13.67 0.62 -6.54
CA PRO A 66 14.85 0.64 -7.41
C PRO A 66 14.99 -0.64 -8.23
N LEU A 67 14.53 -1.78 -7.69
CA LEU A 67 14.47 -3.07 -8.37
C LEU A 67 13.58 -3.05 -9.61
N SER A 68 12.42 -2.39 -9.55
CA SER A 68 11.50 -2.29 -10.70
C SER A 68 12.13 -1.53 -11.88
N ARG A 69 12.90 -0.48 -11.57
CA ARG A 69 13.63 0.28 -12.59
C ARG A 69 14.73 -0.57 -13.21
N MET A 70 15.50 -1.28 -12.39
CA MET A 70 16.56 -2.17 -12.85
C MET A 70 16.04 -3.29 -13.77
N ILE A 71 14.92 -3.94 -13.40
CA ILE A 71 14.27 -4.98 -14.21
C ILE A 71 13.82 -4.39 -15.56
N THR A 72 13.24 -3.19 -15.55
CA THR A 72 12.80 -2.52 -16.77
C THR A 72 13.98 -2.25 -17.72
N TYR A 73 15.11 -1.75 -17.19
CA TYR A 73 16.30 -1.51 -18.01
C TYR A 73 16.91 -2.81 -18.54
N LEU A 74 16.98 -3.86 -17.72
CA LEU A 74 17.46 -5.18 -18.15
C LEU A 74 16.61 -5.73 -19.31
N PHE A 75 15.29 -5.64 -19.20
CA PHE A 75 14.38 -6.07 -20.25
C PHE A 75 14.63 -5.31 -21.56
N VAL A 76 14.75 -3.98 -21.50
CA VAL A 76 15.03 -3.14 -22.67
C VAL A 76 16.36 -3.53 -23.32
N ILE A 77 17.42 -3.73 -22.53
CA ILE A 77 18.74 -4.13 -23.05
C ILE A 77 18.66 -5.49 -23.76
N VAL A 78 17.99 -6.47 -23.15
CA VAL A 78 17.83 -7.81 -23.74
C VAL A 78 17.06 -7.75 -25.05
N VAL A 79 16.00 -6.94 -25.13
CA VAL A 79 15.22 -6.77 -26.37
C VAL A 79 16.06 -6.13 -27.46
N ILE A 80 16.85 -5.09 -27.14
CA ILE A 80 17.70 -4.42 -28.14
C ILE A 80 18.80 -5.35 -28.63
N VAL A 81 19.55 -5.97 -27.71
CA VAL A 81 20.66 -6.85 -28.08
C VAL A 81 20.16 -8.10 -28.81
N GLY A 82 19.07 -8.70 -28.33
CA GLY A 82 18.42 -9.84 -28.99
C GLY A 82 17.89 -9.46 -30.37
N GLY A 83 17.25 -8.30 -30.51
CA GLY A 83 16.78 -7.79 -31.80
C GLY A 83 17.91 -7.58 -32.80
N VAL A 84 19.00 -6.92 -32.38
CA VAL A 84 20.18 -6.72 -33.22
C VAL A 84 20.80 -8.06 -33.63
N TYR A 85 20.94 -9.00 -32.69
CA TYR A 85 21.47 -10.33 -32.99
C TYR A 85 20.62 -11.07 -34.03
N VAL A 86 19.30 -11.08 -33.86
CA VAL A 86 18.39 -11.74 -34.81
C VAL A 86 18.47 -11.09 -36.20
N ILE A 87 18.59 -9.77 -36.28
CA ILE A 87 18.68 -9.03 -37.55
C ILE A 87 20.01 -9.30 -38.27
N PHE A 88 21.14 -9.27 -37.56
CA PHE A 88 22.47 -9.30 -38.19
C PHE A 88 23.06 -10.71 -38.36
N PHE A 89 22.75 -11.64 -37.46
CA PHE A 89 23.36 -12.97 -37.45
C PHE A 89 22.46 -14.08 -37.98
N THR A 90 21.24 -13.75 -38.40
CA THR A 90 20.27 -14.74 -38.88
C THR A 90 19.72 -14.32 -40.25
N GLU A 91 19.56 -15.26 -41.18
CA GLU A 91 18.77 -15.07 -42.42
C GLU A 91 17.27 -14.85 -42.15
N PHE A 92 16.89 -14.58 -40.90
CA PHE A 92 15.50 -14.41 -40.48
C PHE A 92 14.83 -13.27 -41.24
N VAL A 93 15.54 -12.17 -41.46
CA VAL A 93 15.04 -11.01 -42.22
C VAL A 93 14.87 -11.36 -43.69
N GLU A 94 15.84 -12.06 -44.29
CA GLU A 94 15.78 -12.52 -45.69
C GLU A 94 14.64 -13.51 -45.91
N LYS A 95 14.44 -14.45 -44.97
CA LYS A 95 13.32 -15.40 -45.00
C LYS A 95 11.97 -14.74 -44.76
N LEU A 96 11.91 -13.71 -43.92
CA LEU A 96 10.71 -12.88 -43.73
C LEU A 96 10.35 -12.16 -45.04
N ILE A 97 11.32 -11.52 -45.68
CA ILE A 97 11.12 -10.80 -46.95
C ILE A 97 10.72 -11.76 -48.07
N ALA A 98 11.35 -12.94 -48.13
CA ALA A 98 11.01 -14.00 -49.08
C ALA A 98 9.59 -14.56 -48.84
N LEU A 99 9.14 -14.66 -47.58
CA LEU A 99 7.78 -15.06 -47.23
C LEU A 99 6.74 -14.02 -47.70
N PHE A 100 7.11 -12.73 -47.70
CA PHE A 100 6.28 -11.64 -48.21
C PHE A 100 6.36 -11.46 -49.73
N GLY A 101 7.03 -12.36 -50.45
CA GLY A 101 6.93 -12.49 -51.91
C GLY A 101 7.68 -11.44 -52.73
N ILE A 102 8.60 -10.70 -52.12
CA ILE A 102 9.50 -9.78 -52.82
C ILE A 102 10.79 -10.56 -53.09
N ARG A 103 11.02 -10.91 -54.36
CA ARG A 103 12.23 -11.58 -54.84
C ARG A 103 13.23 -10.57 -55.37
#